data_AF-A0A1G3XMJ5-F1
#
_entry.id   AF-A0A1G3XMJ5-F1
#
_cell.length_a   1.000
_cell.length_b   1.000
_cell.length_c   1.000
_cell.angle_alpha   90.00
_cell.angle_beta   90.00
_cell.angle_gamma   90.00
#
_symmetry.space_group_name_H-M   'P 1'
#
loop_
_entity.id
_entity.type
_entity.pdbx_description
1 polymer ?
#
loop_
_entity_poly.entity_id
_entity_poly.type
_entity_poly.pdbx_seq_one_letter_code
_entity_poly.pdbx_strand_id
1 'polypeptide(L)'
;MKSGCGLSRKHNKKADTIFLYFWRYEEGQKLEQYLGRADDPSAETKGLQLMLSFYRLQDEDLHQRIRRIEAQLVARSRIEKPEPSRPDYLPETEE
;
A
#
# COMPACT_ATOMS: atom_id res chain seq x y z
N MET A 1 -0.63 8.38 11.62
CA MET A 1 -0.94 6.93 11.60
C MET A 1 0.36 6.17 11.76
N LYS A 2 0.45 5.25 12.73
CA LYS A 2 1.60 4.33 12.81
C LYS A 2 1.35 3.20 11.82
N SER A 3 2.29 2.97 10.91
CA SER A 3 2.28 1.85 9.96
C SER A 3 3.63 1.16 9.99
N GLY A 4 3.66 -0.12 9.63
CA GLY A 4 4.88 -0.91 9.54
C GLY A 4 4.73 -2.29 10.13
N CYS A 5 5.75 -3.11 9.90
CA CYS A 5 5.85 -4.45 10.44
C CYS A 5 7.31 -4.75 10.80
N GLY A 6 7.52 -5.85 11.51
CA GLY A 6 8.86 -6.34 11.81
C GLY A 6 8.86 -7.59 12.67
N LEU A 7 10.07 -8.00 13.07
CA LEU A 7 10.26 -9.12 13.98
C LEU A 7 10.66 -8.61 15.36
N SER A 8 10.25 -9.35 16.39
CA SER A 8 10.64 -9.10 17.76
C SER A 8 11.01 -10.42 18.44
N ARG A 9 12.02 -10.36 19.29
CA ARG A 9 12.51 -11.48 20.09
C ARG A 9 12.11 -11.26 21.54
N LYS A 10 11.48 -12.24 22.17
CA LYS A 10 11.06 -12.18 23.57
C LYS A 10 11.66 -13.34 24.35
N HIS A 11 12.39 -13.00 25.40
CA HIS A 11 12.99 -13.99 26.28
C HIS A 11 11.96 -14.54 27.27
N ASN A 12 11.78 -15.85 27.30
CA ASN A 12 11.04 -16.53 28.35
C ASN A 12 12.01 -17.10 29.38
N LYS A 13 12.12 -16.39 30.53
CA LYS A 13 12.99 -16.78 31.65
C LYS A 13 12.65 -18.14 32.27
N LYS A 14 11.40 -18.62 32.15
CA LYS A 14 10.99 -19.90 32.73
C LYS A 14 11.48 -21.09 31.92
N ALA A 15 11.59 -20.91 30.60
CA ALA A 15 12.00 -21.96 29.67
C ALA A 15 13.41 -21.74 29.11
N ASP A 16 14.12 -20.73 29.60
CA ASP A 16 15.45 -20.27 29.15
C ASP A 16 15.58 -20.25 27.62
N THR A 17 14.57 -19.69 26.96
CA THR A 17 14.46 -19.71 25.50
C THR A 17 13.94 -18.40 24.95
N ILE A 18 14.35 -18.08 23.74
CA ILE A 18 13.95 -16.88 23.03
C ILE A 18 12.88 -17.27 22.01
N PHE A 19 11.76 -16.57 22.05
CA PHE A 19 10.67 -16.73 21.09
C PHE A 19 10.66 -15.60 20.07
N LEU A 20 10.33 -15.94 18.83
CA LEU A 20 10.23 -15.00 17.73
C LEU A 20 8.75 -14.66 17.46
N TYR A 21 8.49 -13.38 17.29
CA TYR A 21 7.16 -12.85 16.98
C TYR A 21 7.26 -11.92 15.77
N PHE A 22 6.31 -12.05 14.84
CA PHE A 22 6.04 -11.04 13.84
C PHE A 22 5.09 -9.99 14.44
N TRP A 23 5.34 -8.72 14.18
CA TRP A 23 4.42 -7.65 14.56
C TRP A 23 4.07 -6.78 13.36
N ARG A 24 2.86 -6.24 13.34
CA ARG A 24 2.41 -5.26 12.36
C ARG A 24 1.46 -4.24 12.98
N TYR A 25 1.35 -3.07 12.37
CA TYR A 25 0.29 -2.14 12.68
C TYR A 25 -0.92 -2.38 11.77
N GLU A 26 -2.09 -2.48 12.38
CA GLU A 26 -3.38 -2.61 11.71
C GLU A 26 -4.34 -1.63 12.40
N GLU A 27 -4.92 -0.70 11.63
CA GLU A 27 -5.80 0.35 12.15
C GLU A 27 -5.22 1.17 13.33
N GLY A 28 -3.90 1.35 13.34
CA GLY A 28 -3.17 2.06 14.40
C GLY A 28 -2.88 1.23 15.65
N GLN A 29 -3.32 -0.03 15.70
CA GLN A 29 -3.02 -0.97 16.77
C GLN A 29 -1.85 -1.88 16.38
N LYS A 30 -0.97 -2.17 17.34
CA LYS A 30 0.13 -3.13 17.14
C LYS A 30 -0.38 -4.54 17.42
N LEU A 31 -0.39 -5.39 16.40
CA LEU A 31 -0.68 -6.81 16.51
C LEU A 31 0.62 -7.61 16.51
N GLU A 32 0.66 -8.68 17.30
CA GLU A 32 1.81 -9.58 17.40
C GLU A 32 1.37 -11.04 17.21
N GLN A 33 2.12 -11.78 16.40
CA GLN A 33 1.88 -13.17 16.08
C GLN A 33 3.12 -13.99 16.44
N TYR A 34 2.94 -15.04 17.24
CA TYR A 34 3.99 -15.99 17.56
C TYR A 34 4.39 -16.80 16.32
N LEU A 35 5.70 -16.90 16.08
CA LEU A 35 6.25 -17.64 14.93
C LEU A 35 6.89 -18.96 15.32
N GLY A 36 7.47 -19.04 16.52
CA GLY A 36 8.28 -20.17 16.94
C GLY A 36 9.38 -19.77 17.92
N ARG A 37 10.27 -20.70 18.24
CA ARG A 37 11.52 -20.39 18.92
C ARG A 37 12.45 -19.64 17.96
N ALA A 38 13.29 -18.76 18.49
CA ALA A 38 14.19 -17.94 17.69
C ALA A 38 15.41 -18.71 17.17
N ASP A 39 15.70 -19.89 17.72
CA ASP A 39 16.74 -20.80 17.24
C ASP A 39 16.24 -21.77 16.15
N ASP A 40 14.94 -21.76 15.85
CA ASP A 40 14.36 -22.51 14.74
C ASP A 40 14.42 -21.67 13.45
N PRO A 41 15.21 -22.07 12.43
CA PRO A 41 15.33 -21.34 11.17
C PRO A 41 14.00 -21.20 10.42
N SER A 42 13.05 -22.10 10.65
CA SER A 42 11.73 -22.05 10.03
C SER A 42 10.91 -20.85 10.55
N ALA A 43 11.12 -20.47 11.82
CA ALA A 43 10.43 -19.32 12.42
C ALA A 43 10.89 -18.00 11.80
N GLU A 44 12.20 -17.85 11.56
CA GLU A 44 12.75 -16.66 10.88
C GLU A 44 12.30 -16.58 9.42
N THR A 45 12.34 -17.71 8.70
CA THR A 45 11.84 -17.81 7.33
C THR A 45 10.37 -17.39 7.23
N LYS A 46 9.53 -17.91 8.14
CA LYS A 46 8.11 -17.54 8.24
C LYS A 46 7.92 -16.05 8.54
N GLY A 47 8.77 -15.49 9.41
CA GLY A 47 8.76 -14.06 9.73
C GLY A 47 9.06 -13.19 8.51
N LEU A 48 10.09 -13.53 7.73
CA LEU A 48 10.44 -12.84 6.49
C LEU A 48 9.33 -12.95 5.44
N GLN A 49 8.71 -14.12 5.29
CA GLN A 49 7.57 -14.30 4.39
C GLN A 49 6.38 -13.40 4.76
N LEU A 50 6.07 -13.28 6.06
CA LEU A 50 5.01 -12.39 6.53
C LEU A 50 5.33 -10.92 6.29
N MET A 51 6.58 -10.51 6.53
CA MET A 51 7.04 -9.14 6.22
C MET A 51 6.91 -8.84 4.72
N LEU A 52 7.35 -9.76 3.86
CA LEU A 52 7.24 -9.61 2.41
C LEU A 52 5.77 -9.45 1.97
N SER A 53 4.89 -10.32 2.47
CA SER A 53 3.46 -10.24 2.18
C SER A 53 2.84 -8.92 2.66
N PHE A 54 3.23 -8.44 3.85
CA PHE A 54 2.77 -7.15 4.37
C PHE A 54 3.16 -5.99 3.44
N TYR A 55 4.42 -5.93 3.01
CA TYR A 55 4.87 -4.85 2.12
C TYR A 55 4.27 -4.94 0.71
N ARG A 56 4.03 -6.14 0.18
CA ARG A 56 3.34 -6.33 -1.10
C ARG A 56 1.91 -5.78 -1.06
N LEU A 57 1.18 -6.01 0.03
CA LEU A 57 -0.17 -5.46 0.19
C LEU A 57 -0.14 -3.93 0.28
N GLN A 58 0.84 -3.36 0.98
CA GLN A 58 1.01 -1.90 1.03
C GLN A 58 1.36 -1.31 -0.33
N ASP A 59 2.23 -1.98 -1.09
CA ASP A 59 2.60 -1.57 -2.44
C ASP A 59 1.38 -1.57 -3.38
N GLU A 60 0.55 -2.61 -3.32
CA GLU A 60 -0.68 -2.68 -4.13
C GLU A 60 -1.67 -1.56 -3.78
N ASP A 61 -1.91 -1.30 -2.49
CA ASP A 61 -2.77 -0.19 -2.03
C ASP A 61 -2.22 1.16 -2.51
N LEU A 62 -0.91 1.37 -2.43
CA LEU A 62 -0.26 2.58 -2.95
C LEU A 62 -0.47 2.72 -4.46
N HIS A 63 -0.27 1.67 -5.24
CA HIS A 63 -0.51 1.69 -6.69
C HIS A 63 -1.97 1.98 -7.05
N GLN A 64 -2.94 1.47 -6.28
CA GLN A 64 -4.35 1.79 -6.47
C GLN A 64 -4.65 3.26 -6.19
N ARG A 65 -4.09 3.82 -5.11
CA ARG A 65 -4.24 5.24 -4.77
C ARG A 65 -3.64 6.15 -5.84
N ILE A 66 -2.44 5.82 -6.33
CA ILE A 66 -1.79 6.55 -7.44
C ILE A 66 -2.70 6.58 -8.66
N ARG A 67 -3.18 5.41 -9.12
CA ARG A 67 -4.07 5.32 -10.29
C ARG A 67 -5.35 6.14 -10.12
N ARG A 68 -5.92 6.18 -8.91
CA ARG A 68 -7.10 7.00 -8.62
C ARG A 68 -6.81 8.50 -8.74
N ILE A 69 -5.66 8.95 -8.24
CA ILE A 69 -5.24 10.36 -8.33
C ILE A 69 -4.96 10.74 -9.78
N GLU A 70 -4.27 9.89 -10.53
CA GLU A 70 -4.01 10.11 -11.97
C GLU A 70 -5.32 10.27 -12.75
N ALA A 71 -6.30 9.40 -12.51
CA ALA A 71 -7.62 9.49 -13.14
C ALA A 71 -8.34 10.80 -12.78
N GLN A 72 -8.24 11.26 -11.54
CA GLN A 72 -8.81 12.54 -11.10
C GLN A 72 -8.12 13.74 -11.77
N LEU A 73 -6.81 13.70 -11.97
CA LEU A 73 -6.06 14.75 -12.66
C LEU A 73 -6.45 14.84 -14.13
N VAL A 74 -6.57 13.70 -14.83
CA VAL A 74 -7.03 13.66 -16.23
C VAL A 74 -8.48 14.15 -16.36
N ALA A 75 -9.35 13.81 -15.42
CA ALA A 75 -10.74 14.28 -15.43
C ALA A 75 -10.82 15.80 -15.29
N ARG A 76 -10.01 16.40 -14.40
CA ARG A 76 -9.97 17.86 -14.19
C ARG A 76 -9.42 18.61 -15.40
N SER A 77 -8.35 18.12 -16.02
CA SER A 77 -7.74 18.79 -17.19
C SER A 77 -8.64 18.78 -18.44
N ARG A 78 -9.63 17.88 -18.52
CA ARG A 78 -10.63 17.87 -19.59
C ARG A 78 -11.74 18.91 -19.40
N ILE A 79 -12.05 19.29 -18.17
CA ILE A 79 -13.08 20.31 -17.85
C ILE A 79 -12.57 21.72 -18.19
N GLU A 80 -11.25 21.95 -18.15
CA GLU A 80 -10.63 23.25 -18.44
C GLU A 80 -10.33 23.50 -19.92
N LYS A 81 -10.62 22.56 -20.84
CA LYS A 81 -10.52 22.84 -22.28
C LYS A 81 -11.83 23.47 -22.76
N PRO A 82 -11.84 24.76 -23.18
CA PRO A 82 -12.97 25.31 -23.90
C PRO A 82 -13.12 24.54 -25.23
N GLU A 83 -14.36 24.21 -25.58
CA GLU A 83 -14.71 23.71 -26.92
C GLU A 83 -14.05 24.61 -27.98
N PRO A 84 -13.45 24.05 -29.06
CA PRO A 84 -13.03 24.87 -30.18
C PRO A 84 -14.30 25.52 -30.75
N SER A 85 -14.40 26.85 -30.57
CA SER A 85 -15.44 27.68 -31.15
C SER A 85 -15.57 27.32 -32.63
N ARG A 86 -16.75 26.79 -33.01
CA ARG A 86 -17.09 26.49 -34.40
C ARG A 86 -16.84 27.75 -35.23
N PRO A 87 -16.17 27.66 -36.39
CA PRO A 87 -16.09 28.81 -37.28
C PRO A 87 -17.50 29.12 -37.79
N ASP A 88 -17.92 30.37 -37.59
CA ASP A 88 -19.14 30.91 -38.16
C ASP A 88 -19.09 30.77 -39.68
N TYR A 89 -19.86 29.82 -40.23
CA TYR A 89 -20.08 29.74 -41.66
C TYR A 89 -20.96 30.93 -42.07
N LEU A 90 -20.36 31.90 -42.76
CA LEU A 90 -21.09 32.91 -43.52
C LEU A 90 -21.82 32.23 -44.69
N PRO A 91 -23.12 32.53 -44.92
CA PRO A 91 -23.80 32.01 -46.10
C PRO A 91 -23.23 32.65 -47.36
N GLU A 92 -22.82 31.82 -48.31
CA GLU A 92 -22.46 32.25 -49.66
C GLU A 92 -23.73 32.82 -50.33
N THR A 93 -23.66 34.07 -50.79
CA THR A 93 -24.70 34.66 -51.65
C THR A 93 -24.52 34.13 -53.06
N GLU A 94 -25.55 33.46 -53.59
CA GLU A 94 -25.66 33.04 -54.99
C GLU A 94 -25.78 34.28 -55.91
N GLU A 95 -25.00 34.31 -56.99
CA GLU A 95 -25.16 35.18 -58.17
C GLU A 95 -25.69 34.37 -59.37
#